data_AF-C5AQX0-F1
#
_entry.id   AF-C5AQX0-F1
#
_cell.length_a   1.000
_cell.length_b   1.000
_cell.length_c   1.000
_cell.angle_alpha   90.00
_cell.angle_beta   90.00
_cell.angle_gamma   90.00
#
_symmetry.space_group_name_H-M   'P 1'
#
loop_
_entity.id
_entity.type
_entity.pdbx_description
1 polymer ?
#
loop_
_entity_poly.entity_id
_entity_poly.type
_entity_poly.pdbx_seq_one_letter_code
_entity_poly.pdbx_strand_id
1 'polypeptide(L)'
;MFLRRIRRDSLSDLPGLETGRLTIAPLSAGDARAVHALTDDPAITSAVDFLATPFTLADAEALIASGRHGRDRFLGVWSREPAAPLVGVVGTHLRGEGAVEIGYWIGGAARGRGFGTEAVSAIVGLLRRRFPRRAIVAECRPGNVASWGLLHKIGFRETGSEGHRPGRRQLVLEGV
;
A
#
# COMPACT_ATOMS: atom_id res chain seq x y z
N MET A 1 -18.48 -7.40 35.61
CA MET A 1 -18.16 -8.08 34.34
C MET A 1 -18.23 -7.05 33.22
N PHE A 2 -17.13 -6.37 32.91
CA PHE A 2 -17.11 -5.33 31.89
C PHE A 2 -16.98 -5.98 30.51
N LEU A 3 -18.07 -6.04 29.75
CA LEU A 3 -18.04 -6.33 28.32
C LEU A 3 -17.36 -5.14 27.62
N ARG A 4 -16.03 -5.17 27.54
CA ARG A 4 -15.27 -4.26 26.70
C ARG A 4 -15.68 -4.55 25.27
N ARG A 5 -16.57 -3.72 24.72
CA ARG A 5 -17.01 -3.78 23.32
C ARG A 5 -15.76 -3.80 22.45
N ILE A 6 -15.36 -4.96 21.94
CA ILE A 6 -14.22 -5.08 21.04
C ILE A 6 -14.63 -4.31 19.79
N ARG A 7 -14.13 -3.08 19.62
CA ARG A 7 -14.22 -2.42 18.32
C ARG A 7 -13.46 -3.31 17.36
N ARG A 8 -14.16 -3.83 16.35
CA ARG A 8 -13.49 -4.48 15.23
C ARG A 8 -12.48 -3.50 14.64
N ASP A 9 -11.26 -3.97 14.44
CA ASP A 9 -10.23 -3.20 13.75
C ASP A 9 -10.77 -2.72 12.40
N SER A 10 -10.42 -1.49 12.03
CA SER A 10 -10.79 -0.86 10.77
C SER A 10 -9.62 -0.05 10.24
N LEU A 11 -9.49 0.02 8.92
CA LEU A 11 -8.57 0.89 8.19
C LEU A 11 -9.25 2.19 7.72
N SER A 12 -10.57 2.31 7.89
CA SER A 12 -11.33 3.48 7.42
C SER A 12 -10.89 4.79 8.07
N ASP A 13 -10.36 4.71 9.30
CA ASP A 13 -9.88 5.81 10.13
C ASP A 13 -8.35 5.95 10.12
N LEU A 14 -7.64 5.30 9.18
CA LEU A 14 -6.20 5.51 9.06
C LEU A 14 -5.90 7.00 8.78
N PRO A 15 -5.14 7.67 9.65
CA PRO A 15 -4.81 9.08 9.47
C PRO A 15 -3.84 9.26 8.29
N GLY A 16 -3.83 10.46 7.74
CA GLY A 16 -2.72 10.89 6.90
C GLY A 16 -1.42 11.03 7.71
N LEU A 17 -0.30 11.02 7.02
CA LEU A 17 1.04 11.15 7.56
C LEU A 17 1.84 12.13 6.70
N GLU A 18 2.79 12.82 7.33
CA GLU A 18 3.82 13.56 6.64
C GLU A 18 5.17 12.96 6.95
N THR A 19 6.05 12.95 5.96
CA THR A 19 7.46 12.59 6.09
C THR A 19 8.32 13.76 5.65
N GLY A 20 9.64 13.58 5.59
CA GLY A 20 10.54 14.64 5.13
C GLY A 20 10.22 15.13 3.72
N ARG A 21 9.79 14.23 2.82
CA ARG A 21 9.56 14.55 1.40
C ARG A 21 8.16 14.26 0.89
N LEU A 22 7.32 13.58 1.67
CA LEU A 22 6.03 13.06 1.20
C LEU A 22 4.89 13.47 2.11
N THR A 23 3.73 13.67 1.48
CA THR A 23 2.43 13.67 2.16
C THR A 23 1.72 12.38 1.77
N ILE A 24 1.25 11.61 2.75
CA ILE A 24 0.59 10.32 2.55
C ILE A 24 -0.80 10.42 3.15
N ALA A 25 -1.85 10.27 2.37
CA ALA A 25 -3.22 10.46 2.83
C ALA A 25 -4.20 9.52 2.12
N PRO A 26 -5.35 9.20 2.74
CA PRO A 26 -6.38 8.40 2.07
C PRO A 26 -6.82 9.03 0.75
N LEU A 27 -6.93 8.22 -0.30
CA LEU A 27 -7.45 8.69 -1.58
C LEU A 27 -8.93 9.09 -1.45
N SER A 28 -9.28 10.20 -2.10
CA SER A 28 -10.63 10.73 -2.23
C SER A 28 -11.12 10.60 -3.67
N ALA A 29 -12.42 10.77 -3.89
CA ALA A 29 -12.98 10.69 -5.25
C ALA A 29 -12.36 11.74 -6.21
N GLY A 30 -11.90 12.88 -5.68
CA GLY A 30 -11.24 13.93 -6.47
C GLY A 30 -9.88 13.51 -7.02
N ASP A 31 -9.26 12.47 -6.47
CA ASP A 31 -7.93 12.00 -6.86
C ASP A 31 -7.94 11.03 -8.04
N ALA A 32 -9.12 10.61 -8.53
CA ALA A 32 -9.27 9.59 -9.56
C ALA A 32 -8.44 9.89 -10.83
N ARG A 33 -8.41 11.16 -11.27
CA ARG A 33 -7.60 11.55 -12.44
C ARG A 33 -6.11 11.41 -12.20
N ALA A 34 -5.63 11.77 -11.01
CA ALA A 34 -4.22 11.64 -10.65
C ALA A 34 -3.82 10.16 -10.51
N VAL A 35 -4.69 9.34 -9.92
CA VAL A 35 -4.50 7.89 -9.81
C VAL A 35 -4.46 7.24 -11.18
N HIS A 36 -5.41 7.58 -12.07
CA HIS A 36 -5.42 7.13 -13.46
C HIS A 36 -4.10 7.49 -14.17
N ALA A 37 -3.72 8.77 -14.17
CA ALA A 37 -2.50 9.23 -14.83
C ALA A 37 -1.22 8.59 -14.28
N LEU A 38 -1.17 8.30 -12.98
CA LEU A 38 -0.06 7.59 -12.36
C LEU A 38 -0.02 6.11 -12.79
N THR A 39 -1.19 5.48 -12.93
CA THR A 39 -1.35 4.03 -12.95
C THR A 39 -1.47 3.47 -14.36
N ASP A 40 -1.88 4.27 -15.34
CA ASP A 40 -1.89 3.94 -16.77
C ASP A 40 -0.46 3.94 -17.37
N ASP A 41 0.45 3.29 -16.66
CA ASP A 41 1.82 2.97 -17.07
C ASP A 41 1.89 1.44 -17.22
N PRO A 42 2.20 0.90 -18.41
CA PRO A 42 2.31 -0.55 -18.62
C PRO A 42 3.29 -1.23 -17.65
N ALA A 43 4.30 -0.52 -17.16
CA ALA A 43 5.25 -1.04 -16.16
C ALA A 43 4.63 -1.14 -14.75
N ILE A 44 3.45 -0.57 -14.51
CA ILE A 44 2.68 -0.71 -13.27
C ILE A 44 1.59 -1.75 -13.46
N THR A 45 0.79 -1.65 -14.53
CA THR A 45 -0.33 -2.57 -14.74
C THR A 45 0.14 -4.01 -14.97
N SER A 46 1.28 -4.23 -15.62
CA SER A 46 1.90 -5.57 -15.73
C SER A 46 2.45 -6.12 -14.40
N ALA A 47 2.76 -5.24 -13.44
CA ALA A 47 3.33 -5.62 -12.15
C ALA A 47 2.27 -5.86 -11.07
N VAL A 48 1.07 -5.30 -11.23
CA VAL A 48 -0.02 -5.31 -10.23
C VAL A 48 -1.27 -5.96 -10.82
N ASP A 49 -1.57 -7.17 -10.33
CA ASP A 49 -2.48 -8.10 -11.02
C ASP A 49 -3.96 -7.73 -11.05
N PHE A 50 -4.39 -6.91 -10.10
CA PHE A 50 -5.78 -6.48 -10.04
C PHE A 50 -6.04 -5.22 -10.88
N LEU A 51 -5.01 -4.62 -11.48
CA LEU A 51 -5.16 -3.46 -12.35
C LEU A 51 -5.42 -3.93 -13.78
N ALA A 52 -6.50 -3.45 -14.37
CA ALA A 52 -6.79 -3.66 -15.78
C ALA A 52 -5.71 -3.05 -16.67
N THR A 53 -5.51 -3.62 -17.86
CA THR A 53 -4.70 -3.01 -18.92
C THR A 53 -5.57 -2.95 -20.19
N PRO A 54 -5.89 -1.75 -20.71
CA PRO A 54 -5.54 -0.42 -20.17
C PRO A 54 -6.23 -0.14 -18.81
N PHE A 55 -5.62 0.71 -17.98
CA PHE A 55 -6.21 1.12 -16.72
C PHE A 55 -7.01 2.39 -16.95
N THR A 56 -8.33 2.36 -16.76
CA THR A 56 -9.21 3.48 -17.11
C THR A 56 -9.48 4.41 -15.92
N LEU A 57 -10.06 5.58 -16.20
CA LEU A 57 -10.55 6.46 -15.12
C LEU A 57 -11.60 5.78 -14.24
N ALA A 58 -12.49 4.97 -14.84
CA ALA A 58 -13.49 4.21 -14.09
C ALA A 58 -12.84 3.18 -13.15
N ASP A 59 -11.74 2.55 -13.57
CA ASP A 59 -10.97 1.65 -12.71
C ASP A 59 -10.33 2.40 -11.53
N ALA A 60 -9.85 3.62 -11.75
CA ALA A 60 -9.33 4.48 -10.68
C ALA A 60 -10.43 4.85 -9.67
N GLU A 61 -11.62 5.22 -10.14
CA GLU A 61 -12.78 5.51 -9.29
C GLU A 61 -13.20 4.28 -8.49
N ALA A 62 -13.27 3.11 -9.13
CA ALA A 62 -13.61 1.84 -8.49
C ALA A 62 -12.57 1.43 -7.43
N LEU A 63 -11.28 1.60 -7.73
CA LEU A 63 -10.19 1.37 -6.77
C LEU A 63 -10.36 2.24 -5.52
N ILE A 64 -10.58 3.54 -5.70
CA ILE A 64 -10.76 4.49 -4.59
C ILE A 64 -12.02 4.16 -3.78
N ALA A 65 -13.11 3.78 -4.46
CA ALA A 65 -14.35 3.38 -3.80
C ALA A 65 -14.17 2.09 -2.97
N SER A 66 -13.45 1.09 -3.50
CA SER A 66 -13.22 -0.19 -2.83
C SER A 66 -12.47 -0.02 -1.49
N GLY A 67 -11.56 0.95 -1.40
CA GLY A 67 -10.82 1.30 -0.19
C GLY A 67 -11.62 2.07 0.88
N ARG A 68 -12.95 2.13 0.77
CA ARG A 68 -13.82 2.75 1.79
C ARG A 68 -14.43 1.73 2.73
N HIS A 69 -14.48 0.46 2.34
CA HIS A 69 -14.94 -0.61 3.20
C HIS A 69 -13.84 -0.88 4.21
N GLY A 70 -14.05 -0.65 5.51
CA GLY A 70 -13.00 -0.58 6.55
C GLY A 70 -12.02 -1.77 6.69
N ARG A 71 -12.09 -2.78 5.83
CA ARG A 71 -11.08 -3.82 5.64
C ARG A 71 -9.99 -3.47 4.65
N ASP A 72 -10.21 -2.52 3.75
CA ASP A 72 -9.29 -2.12 2.69
C ASP A 72 -9.18 -0.61 2.67
N ARG A 73 -7.97 -0.09 2.44
CA ARG A 73 -7.73 1.35 2.35
C ARG A 73 -6.58 1.65 1.41
N PHE A 74 -6.81 2.53 0.45
CA PHE A 74 -5.78 3.05 -0.44
C PHE A 74 -5.38 4.46 -0.03
N LEU A 75 -4.08 4.69 0.10
CA LEU A 75 -3.48 5.97 0.41
C LEU A 75 -2.68 6.45 -0.79
N GLY A 76 -2.87 7.70 -1.18
CA GLY A 76 -2.01 8.38 -2.14
C GLY A 76 -0.73 8.82 -1.47
N VAL A 77 0.34 8.86 -2.25
CA VAL A 77 1.65 9.37 -1.85
C VAL A 77 1.96 10.55 -2.75
N TRP A 78 1.95 11.76 -2.20
CA TRP A 78 2.26 12.99 -2.91
C TRP A 78 3.66 13.47 -2.53
N SER A 79 4.42 13.92 -3.52
CA SER A 79 5.68 14.61 -3.27
C SER A 79 5.41 15.98 -2.65
N ARG A 80 6.29 16.44 -1.76
CA ARG A 80 6.28 17.82 -1.23
C ARG A 80 7.07 18.80 -2.10
N GLU A 81 7.57 18.34 -3.24
CA GLU A 81 8.16 19.19 -4.27
C GLU A 81 7.11 20.11 -4.92
N PRO A 82 7.52 21.20 -5.59
CA PRO A 82 6.61 22.06 -6.33
C PRO A 82 5.69 21.25 -7.26
N ALA A 83 4.43 21.70 -7.40
CA ALA A 83 3.30 20.99 -8.04
C ALA A 83 2.74 19.76 -7.30
N ALA A 84 3.39 19.31 -6.21
CA ALA A 84 2.95 18.22 -5.35
C ALA A 84 2.36 16.99 -6.08
N PRO A 85 3.08 16.42 -7.06
CA PRO A 85 2.53 15.34 -7.87
C PRO A 85 2.27 14.08 -7.03
N LEU A 86 1.22 13.33 -7.39
CA LEU A 86 1.03 11.97 -6.89
C LEU A 86 2.15 11.10 -7.47
N VAL A 87 2.96 10.50 -6.59
CA VAL A 87 4.13 9.69 -6.97
C VAL A 87 3.94 8.20 -6.71
N GLY A 88 2.90 7.82 -5.98
CA GLY A 88 2.63 6.43 -5.64
C GLY A 88 1.29 6.24 -4.96
N VAL A 89 0.92 4.97 -4.80
CA VAL A 89 -0.24 4.54 -4.01
C VAL A 89 0.20 3.39 -3.11
N VAL A 90 -0.29 3.39 -1.87
CA VAL A 90 -0.14 2.29 -0.92
C VAL A 90 -1.53 1.74 -0.58
N GLY A 91 -1.76 0.48 -0.90
CA GLY A 91 -2.91 -0.30 -0.45
C GLY A 91 -2.62 -0.99 0.88
N THR A 92 -3.61 -0.99 1.77
CA THR A 92 -3.59 -1.70 3.05
C THR A 92 -4.84 -2.54 3.19
N HIS A 93 -4.70 -3.80 3.62
CA HIS A 93 -5.78 -4.79 3.60
C HIS A 93 -5.77 -5.62 4.89
N LEU A 94 -6.88 -5.65 5.64
CA LEU A 94 -7.04 -6.52 6.80
C LEU A 94 -7.24 -7.97 6.34
N ARG A 95 -6.29 -8.84 6.69
CA ARG A 95 -6.32 -10.28 6.40
C ARG A 95 -6.62 -11.05 7.68
N GLY A 96 -7.86 -11.52 7.79
CA GLY A 96 -8.36 -12.20 8.98
C GLY A 96 -8.16 -11.38 10.26
N GLU A 97 -7.82 -12.05 11.36
CA GLU A 97 -7.49 -11.41 12.64
C GLU A 97 -5.98 -11.24 12.87
N GLY A 98 -5.15 -11.96 12.10
CA GLY A 98 -3.70 -12.07 12.37
C GLY A 98 -2.81 -11.12 11.59
N ALA A 99 -3.27 -10.54 10.47
CA ALA A 99 -2.38 -9.78 9.59
C ALA A 99 -3.01 -8.53 8.97
N VAL A 100 -2.15 -7.59 8.59
CA VAL A 100 -2.44 -6.50 7.67
C VAL A 100 -1.50 -6.64 6.48
N GLU A 101 -2.05 -6.81 5.28
CA GLU A 101 -1.26 -6.84 4.05
C GLU A 101 -1.06 -5.41 3.53
N ILE A 102 0.14 -5.13 3.03
CA ILE A 102 0.45 -3.93 2.28
C ILE A 102 0.78 -4.28 0.81
N GLY A 103 0.32 -3.43 -0.10
CA GLY A 103 0.71 -3.41 -1.50
C GLY A 103 1.02 -1.98 -1.92
N TYR A 104 1.85 -1.78 -2.93
CA TYR A 104 2.18 -0.44 -3.40
C TYR A 104 2.65 -0.45 -4.85
N TRP A 105 2.52 0.71 -5.50
CA TRP A 105 3.18 1.01 -6.76
C TRP A 105 3.67 2.45 -6.75
N ILE A 106 4.80 2.68 -7.41
CA ILE A 106 5.46 3.97 -7.54
C ILE A 106 5.55 4.30 -9.03
N GLY A 107 5.13 5.51 -9.39
CA GLY A 107 5.17 6.01 -10.77
C GLY A 107 6.57 5.99 -11.35
N GLY A 108 6.70 5.74 -12.66
CA GLY A 108 7.99 5.63 -13.34
C GLY A 108 8.96 6.78 -13.02
N ALA A 109 8.49 8.03 -13.11
CA ALA A 109 9.28 9.24 -12.83
C ALA A 109 9.72 9.40 -11.35
N ALA A 110 9.14 8.61 -10.45
CA ALA A 110 9.43 8.63 -9.02
C ALA A 110 10.32 7.44 -8.56
N ARG A 111 10.54 6.44 -9.42
CA ARG A 111 11.37 5.26 -9.11
C ARG A 111 12.84 5.67 -8.92
N GLY A 112 13.58 4.92 -8.09
CA GLY A 112 15.00 5.20 -7.81
C GLY A 112 15.27 6.39 -6.88
N ARG A 113 14.28 7.24 -6.58
CA ARG A 113 14.43 8.44 -5.72
C ARG A 113 14.24 8.18 -4.23
N GLY A 114 13.97 6.92 -3.86
CA GLY A 114 13.72 6.49 -2.49
C GLY A 114 12.31 6.76 -1.95
N PHE A 115 11.40 7.30 -2.76
CA PHE A 115 10.02 7.58 -2.33
C PHE A 115 9.25 6.32 -1.91
N GLY A 116 9.43 5.21 -2.62
CA GLY A 116 8.81 3.94 -2.22
C GLY A 116 9.23 3.50 -0.83
N THR A 117 10.54 3.50 -0.54
CA THR A 117 11.05 3.11 0.79
C THR A 117 10.52 4.03 1.87
N GLU A 118 10.53 5.34 1.65
CA GLU A 118 10.03 6.32 2.62
C GLU A 118 8.53 6.15 2.89
N ALA A 119 7.72 6.03 1.83
CA ALA A 119 6.26 5.87 1.96
C ALA A 119 5.89 4.57 2.69
N VAL A 120 6.47 3.45 2.27
CA VAL A 120 6.19 2.14 2.86
C VAL A 120 6.68 2.09 4.31
N SER A 121 7.84 2.68 4.62
CA SER A 121 8.35 2.74 5.99
C SER A 121 7.42 3.53 6.92
N ALA A 122 6.91 4.68 6.45
CA ALA A 122 5.96 5.49 7.21
C ALA A 122 4.64 4.75 7.47
N ILE A 123 4.09 4.08 6.45
CA ILE A 123 2.86 3.28 6.58
C ILE A 123 3.07 2.09 7.50
N VAL A 124 4.17 1.35 7.37
CA VAL A 124 4.53 0.26 8.28
C VAL A 124 4.58 0.73 9.72
N GLY A 125 5.23 1.89 9.98
CA GLY A 125 5.28 2.48 11.31
C GLY A 125 3.89 2.83 11.86
N LEU A 126 3.01 3.39 11.04
CA LEU A 126 1.62 3.65 11.40
C LEU A 126 0.86 2.35 11.73
N LEU A 127 0.96 1.34 10.86
CA LEU A 127 0.26 0.07 11.03
C LEU A 127 0.71 -0.68 12.28
N ARG A 128 2.02 -0.69 12.59
CA ARG A 128 2.53 -1.29 13.84
C ARG A 128 1.95 -0.63 15.08
N ARG A 129 1.85 0.71 15.09
CA ARG A 129 1.25 1.44 16.22
C ARG A 129 -0.25 1.19 16.33
N ARG A 130 -0.94 1.11 15.19
CA ARG A 130 -2.41 0.95 15.15
C ARG A 130 -2.85 -0.49 15.45
N PHE A 131 -2.09 -1.47 15.02
CA PHE A 131 -2.39 -2.90 15.12
C PHE A 131 -1.20 -3.70 15.68
N PRO A 132 -0.81 -3.47 16.95
CA PRO A 132 0.41 -4.06 17.52
C PRO A 132 0.39 -5.59 17.64
N ARG A 133 -0.78 -6.22 17.47
CA ARG A 133 -0.96 -7.69 17.54
C ARG A 133 -1.02 -8.36 16.17
N ARG A 134 -0.96 -7.59 15.08
CA ARG A 134 -1.05 -8.11 13.72
C ARG A 134 0.33 -8.12 13.07
N ALA A 135 0.64 -9.21 12.38
CA ALA A 135 1.78 -9.22 11.46
C ALA A 135 1.51 -8.27 10.29
N ILE A 136 2.56 -7.65 9.75
CA ILE A 136 2.46 -6.91 8.49
C ILE A 136 3.03 -7.80 7.40
N VAL A 137 2.23 -8.07 6.37
CA VAL A 137 2.61 -8.96 5.27
C VAL A 137 2.62 -8.21 3.94
N ALA A 138 3.39 -8.71 2.98
CA ALA A 138 3.40 -8.22 1.61
C ALA A 138 3.56 -9.41 0.66
N GLU A 139 2.98 -9.31 -0.53
CA GLU A 139 3.12 -10.33 -1.57
C GLU A 139 3.85 -9.76 -2.79
N CYS A 140 4.98 -10.36 -3.14
CA CYS A 140 5.85 -9.89 -4.19
C CYS A 140 6.16 -10.99 -5.20
N ARG A 141 6.14 -10.67 -6.50
CA ARG A 141 6.65 -11.57 -7.53
C ARG A 141 8.15 -11.75 -7.35
N PRO A 142 8.70 -12.97 -7.49
CA PRO A 142 10.16 -13.20 -7.46
C PRO A 142 10.95 -12.27 -8.40
N GLY A 143 10.43 -12.01 -9.60
CA GLY A 143 11.09 -11.14 -10.59
C GLY A 143 11.06 -9.64 -10.28
N ASN A 144 10.29 -9.18 -9.28
CA ASN A 144 10.22 -7.75 -8.95
C ASN A 144 11.33 -7.35 -7.96
N VAL A 145 12.56 -7.32 -8.47
CA VAL A 145 13.79 -7.07 -7.69
C VAL A 145 13.71 -5.76 -6.89
N ALA A 146 13.09 -4.72 -7.45
CA ALA A 146 12.95 -3.43 -6.78
C ALA A 146 12.09 -3.53 -5.51
N SER A 147 10.96 -4.23 -5.57
CA SER A 147 10.07 -4.39 -4.41
C SER A 147 10.67 -5.32 -3.35
N TRP A 148 11.40 -6.37 -3.78
CA TRP A 148 12.17 -7.22 -2.86
C TRP A 148 13.23 -6.44 -2.09
N GLY A 149 14.05 -5.66 -2.79
CA GLY A 149 15.09 -4.83 -2.16
C GLY A 149 14.50 -3.80 -1.20
N LEU A 150 13.39 -3.17 -1.57
CA LEU A 150 12.66 -2.26 -0.70
C LEU A 150 12.13 -2.96 0.56
N LEU A 151 11.40 -4.07 0.41
CA LEU A 151 10.80 -4.80 1.52
C LEU A 151 11.87 -5.31 2.49
N HIS A 152 12.97 -5.89 1.98
CA HIS A 152 14.10 -6.31 2.81
C HIS A 152 14.76 -5.15 3.55
N LYS A 153 14.94 -3.99 2.91
CA LYS A 153 15.49 -2.80 3.57
C LYS A 153 14.62 -2.32 4.73
N ILE A 154 13.30 -2.55 4.66
CA ILE A 154 12.35 -2.22 5.73
C ILE A 154 12.28 -3.33 6.80
N GLY A 155 12.90 -4.49 6.55
CA GLY A 155 13.00 -5.60 7.49
C GLY A 155 12.06 -6.77 7.21
N PHE A 156 11.32 -6.75 6.11
CA PHE A 156 10.51 -7.91 5.71
C PHE A 156 11.40 -9.10 5.37
N ARG A 157 10.94 -10.29 5.74
CA ARG A 157 11.59 -11.56 5.44
C ARG A 157 10.64 -12.47 4.68
N GLU A 158 11.18 -13.26 3.76
CA GLU A 158 10.40 -14.27 3.07
C GLU A 158 9.94 -15.35 4.06
N THR A 159 8.69 -15.76 3.95
CA THR A 159 8.09 -16.80 4.81
C THR A 159 8.34 -18.22 4.31
N GLY A 160 8.74 -18.38 3.05
CA GLY A 160 8.79 -19.66 2.34
C GLY A 160 7.45 -20.06 1.70
N SER A 161 6.36 -19.37 2.03
CA SER A 161 5.00 -19.63 1.52
C SER A 161 4.70 -18.86 0.24
N GLU A 162 3.82 -19.43 -0.59
CA GLU A 162 3.18 -18.70 -1.69
C GLU A 162 2.24 -17.63 -1.14
N GLY A 163 2.11 -16.52 -1.87
CA GLY A 163 1.08 -15.53 -1.61
C GLY A 163 -0.30 -16.05 -2.02
N HIS A 164 -1.35 -15.37 -1.56
CA HIS A 164 -2.73 -15.64 -1.99
C HIS A 164 -2.91 -15.35 -3.49
N ARG A 165 -2.06 -14.49 -4.07
CA ARG A 165 -2.07 -14.19 -5.51
C ARG A 165 -1.06 -15.10 -6.25
N PRO A 166 -1.47 -15.75 -7.35
CA PRO A 166 -0.61 -16.66 -8.10
C PRO A 166 0.74 -16.06 -8.50
N GLY A 167 1.81 -16.83 -8.32
CA GLY A 167 3.17 -16.44 -8.72
C GLY A 167 3.84 -15.41 -7.81
N ARG A 168 3.29 -15.15 -6.62
CA ARG A 168 3.91 -14.29 -5.60
C ARG A 168 4.40 -15.09 -4.41
N ARG A 169 5.45 -14.58 -3.75
CA ARG A 169 5.94 -15.08 -2.47
C ARG A 169 5.45 -14.16 -1.36
N GLN A 170 5.12 -14.75 -0.23
CA GLN A 170 4.72 -13.99 0.95
C GLN A 170 5.95 -13.58 1.75
N LEU A 171 6.03 -12.28 2.06
CA LEU A 171 6.97 -11.72 3.00
C LEU A 171 6.23 -11.24 4.25
N VAL A 172 6.89 -11.31 5.39
CA VAL A 172 6.38 -10.86 6.69
C VAL A 172 7.38 -9.94 7.38
N LEU A 173 6.86 -8.89 8.00
CA LEU A 173 7.57 -8.11 8.99
C LEU A 173 7.03 -8.51 10.36
N GLU A 174 7.83 -9.26 11.11
CA GLU A 174 7.47 -9.71 12.45
C GLU A 174 7.46 -8.54 13.43
N GLY A 175 6.45 -8.51 14.31
CA GLY A 175 6.38 -7.55 15.39
C GLY A 175 7.45 -7.88 16.43
N VAL A 176 8.45 -7.01 16.58
CA VAL A 176 9.22 -6.90 17.84
C VAL A 176 8.29 -6.35 18.91
#